data_AF-A0A966DBK8-F1
#
_entry.id   AF-A0A966DBK8-F1
#
_cell.length_a   1.000
_cell.length_b   1.000
_cell.length_c   1.000
_cell.angle_alpha   90.00
_cell.angle_beta   90.00
_cell.angle_gamma   90.00
#
_symmetry.space_group_name_H-M   'P 1'
#
loop_
_entity.id
_entity.type
_entity.pdbx_description
1 polymer ?
#
loop_
_entity_poly.entity_id
_entity_poly.type
_entity_poly.pdbx_seq_one_letter_code
_entity_poly.pdbx_strand_id
1 'polypeptide(L)' 'MNNKPVLGILLGDGAGVGPEIVAKLAVQNFFTTYCNPVIISDVRLLERA' A
#
# COMPACT_ATOMS: atom_id res chain seq x y z
N MET A 1 -18.95 14.11 -0.78
CA MET A 1 -18.14 13.20 -1.63
C MET A 1 -16.70 13.35 -1.19
N ASN A 2 -15.99 12.25 -0.89
CA ASN A 2 -14.58 12.31 -0.52
C ASN A 2 -13.76 12.47 -1.81
N ASN A 3 -13.36 13.71 -2.14
CA ASN A 3 -12.70 14.06 -3.42
C ASN A 3 -11.25 13.57 -3.53
N LYS A 4 -10.81 12.62 -2.69
CA LYS A 4 -9.44 12.11 -2.74
C LYS A 4 -9.27 11.19 -3.95
N PRO A 5 -8.15 11.29 -4.68
CA PRO A 5 -7.92 10.45 -5.85
C PRO A 5 -7.82 8.98 -5.45
N VAL A 6 -8.24 8.09 -6.35
CA VAL A 6 -7.90 6.66 -6.24
C VAL A 6 -6.47 6.49 -6.73
N LEU A 7 -5.59 5.94 -5.89
CA LEU A 7 -4.18 5.77 -6.22
C LEU A 7 -3.80 4.29 -6.19
N GLY A 8 -3.39 3.77 -7.35
CA GLY A 8 -2.79 2.43 -7.44
C GLY A 8 -1.35 2.45 -6.92
N ILE A 9 -1.02 1.56 -5.99
CA ILE A 9 0.30 1.43 -5.37
C ILE A 9 0.84 0.04 -5.69
N LEU A 10 1.86 -0.03 -6.55
CA LEU A 10 2.57 -1.28 -6.87
C LEU A 10 3.69 -1.51 -5.86
N LEU A 11 3.78 -2.71 -5.29
CA LEU A 11 4.84 -3.03 -4.32
C LEU A 11 6.24 -3.19 -4.95
N GLY A 12 6.29 -3.51 -6.24
CA GLY A 12 7.54 -3.79 -6.94
C GLY A 12 8.09 -5.19 -6.63
N ASP A 13 9.41 -5.30 -6.49
CA ASP A 13 10.09 -6.57 -6.21
C ASP A 13 9.86 -7.04 -4.76
N GLY A 14 9.36 -8.27 -4.61
CA GLY A 14 9.10 -8.89 -3.31
C GLY A 14 10.35 -9.30 -2.53
N ALA A 15 11.54 -9.27 -3.13
CA ALA A 15 12.81 -9.45 -2.41
C ALA A 15 13.36 -8.13 -1.83
N GLY A 16 12.78 -6.99 -2.19
CA GLY A 16 13.09 -5.69 -1.61
C GLY A 16 12.26 -5.38 -0.36
N VAL A 17 12.36 -4.13 0.12
CA VAL A 17 11.66 -3.65 1.34
C VAL A 17 10.29 -2.99 1.07
N GLY A 18 9.81 -3.05 -0.17
CA GLY A 18 8.57 -2.42 -0.61
C GLY A 18 7.34 -2.91 0.17
N PRO A 19 7.13 -4.24 0.32
CA PRO A 19 6.02 -4.79 1.09
C PRO A 19 5.94 -4.27 2.53
N GLU A 20 7.06 -4.28 3.27
CA GLU A 20 7.12 -3.88 4.68
C GLU A 20 6.84 -2.39 4.86
N ILE A 21 7.39 -1.55 3.97
CA ILE A 21 7.14 -0.10 3.99
C ILE A 21 5.64 0.17 3.75
N VAL A 22 5.05 -0.45 2.73
CA VAL A 22 3.64 -0.22 2.38
C VAL A 22 2.71 -0.77 3.45
N ALA A 23 2.98 -1.96 4.01
CA ALA A 23 2.20 -2.53 5.11
C ALA A 23 2.21 -1.62 6.34
N LYS A 24 3.39 -1.13 6.74
CA LYS A 24 3.53 -0.20 7.87
C LYS A 24 2.72 1.09 7.66
N LEU A 25 2.81 1.70 6.48
CA LEU A 25 2.07 2.92 6.16
C LEU A 25 0.55 2.68 6.07
N ALA A 26 0.12 1.51 5.58
CA ALA A 26 -1.28 1.14 5.51
C ALA A 26 -1.90 1.02 6.91
N VAL A 27 -1.25 0.30 7.84
CA VAL A 27 -1.72 0.16 9.24
C VAL A 27 -1.75 1.50 9.97
N GLN A 28 -0.83 2.41 9.65
CA GLN A 28 -0.82 3.78 10.19
C GLN A 28 -1.84 4.71 9.54
N ASN A 29 -2.70 4.21 8.64
CA ASN A 29 -3.66 5.00 7.86
C ASN A 29 -3.03 6.16 7.06
N PHE A 30 -1.73 6.11 6.78
CA PHE A 30 -0.99 7.20 6.15
C PHE A 30 -1.61 7.62 4.81
N PHE A 31 -1.86 6.63 3.94
CA PHE A 31 -2.40 6.85 2.59
C PHE A 31 -3.76 7.55 2.59
N THR A 32 -4.62 7.22 3.56
CA THR A 32 -5.99 7.74 3.65
C THR A 32 -6.02 9.25 3.88
N THR A 33 -4.91 9.84 4.35
CA THR A 33 -4.72 11.29 4.44
C THR A 33 -4.73 11.94 3.04
N TYR A 34 -4.20 11.27 2.02
CA TYR A 34 -3.94 11.83 0.70
C TYR A 34 -4.80 11.24 -0.41
N CYS A 35 -5.17 9.96 -0.33
CA CYS A 35 -5.80 9.20 -1.41
C CYS A 35 -6.73 8.10 -0.88
N ASN A 36 -7.48 7.48 -1.79
CA ASN A 36 -8.09 6.18 -1.58
C ASN A 36 -7.14 5.12 -2.18
N PRO A 37 -6.29 4.46 -1.37
CA PRO A 37 -5.24 3.60 -1.89
C PRO A 37 -5.81 2.28 -2.41
N VAL A 38 -5.23 1.79 -3.51
CA VAL A 38 -5.41 0.42 -4.02
C VAL A 38 -4.03 -0.20 -4.13
N ILE A 39 -3.69 -1.09 -3.19
CA ILE A 39 -2.40 -1.79 -3.21
C ILE A 39 -2.50 -2.96 -4.19
N ILE A 40 -1.56 -3.03 -5.13
CA ILE A 40 -1.52 -4.04 -6.20
C ILE A 40 -0.22 -4.83 -6.06
N SER A 41 -0.34 -6.09 -5.63
CA SER A 41 0.77 -7.03 -5.49
C SER A 41 0.26 -8.47 -5.27
N ASP A 42 1.19 -9.41 -5.14
CA ASP A 42 0.93 -10.72 -4.56
C ASP A 42 0.61 -10.60 -3.07
N VAL A 43 -0.58 -11.06 -2.67
CA VAL A 43 -1.06 -11.02 -1.29
C VAL A 43 -0.12 -11.74 -0.32
N ARG A 44 0.57 -12.79 -0.79
CA ARG A 44 1.50 -13.59 0.03
C ARG A 44 2.73 -12.81 0.46
N LEU A 45 3.09 -11.73 -0.26
CA LEU A 45 4.16 -10.83 0.13
C LEU A 45 3.72 -9.91 1.28
N LEU A 46 2.47 -9.40 1.23
CA LEU A 46 1.92 -8.59 2.32
C LEU A 46 1.66 -9.40 3.59
N GLU A 47 1.21 -10.65 3.48
CA GLU A 47 0.95 -11.52 4.64
C GLU A 47 2.22 -11.84 5.45
N ARG A 48 3.40 -11.70 4.84
CA ARG A 48 4.71 -11.94 5.47
C ARG A 48 5.41 -10.67 5.94
N ALA A 49 4.86 -9.51 5.60
CA ALA A 49 5.43 -8.19 5.83
C ALA A 49 5.07 -7.59 7.19
#